data_AF-A0A651EFY4-F1
#
_entry.id   AF-A0A651EFY4-F1
#
_cell.length_a   1.000
_cell.length_b   1.000
_cell.length_c   1.000
_cell.angle_alpha   90.00
_cell.angle_beta   90.00
_cell.angle_gamma   90.00
#
_symmetry.space_group_name_H-M   'P 1'
#
loop_
_entity.id
_entity.type
_entity.pdbx_description
1 polymer ?
#
loop_
_entity_poly.entity_id
_entity_poly.type
_entity_poly.pdbx_seq_one_letter_code
_entity_poly.pdbx_strand_id
1 'polypeptide(L)'
;MSDYPSAIVSALISALLASFAPALRAADAVCSRVAGNPGLFVAQREIAAWLHDLRLCDHGGALEPNRLEAVLRALLVRAISRGSVEIGGHPDHGGPVLLLAAEDLAVLEIVREIAVILDDTNGTAIAATFDAHRETMIDKVFAMASAADRAQR
;
A
#
# COMPACT_ATOMS: atom_id res chain seq x y z
N MET A 1 -30.32 -8.88 5.29
CA MET A 1 -28.93 -8.43 5.44
C MET A 1 -28.79 -7.15 4.63
N SER A 2 -28.20 -6.10 5.20
CA SER A 2 -28.11 -4.78 4.55
C SER A 2 -27.08 -4.82 3.42
N ASP A 3 -27.42 -4.34 2.23
CA ASP A 3 -26.48 -4.20 1.08
C ASP A 3 -25.45 -3.06 1.29
N TYR A 4 -25.52 -2.38 2.44
CA TYR A 4 -24.72 -1.21 2.77
C TYR A 4 -23.19 -1.43 2.72
N PRO A 5 -22.61 -2.55 3.23
CA PRO A 5 -21.18 -2.81 3.10
C PRO A 5 -20.75 -2.95 1.62
N SER A 6 -21.58 -3.59 0.80
CA SER A 6 -21.33 -3.75 -0.64
C SER A 6 -21.36 -2.41 -1.39
N ALA A 7 -22.27 -1.50 -1.02
CA ALA A 7 -22.35 -0.16 -1.60
C ALA A 7 -21.11 0.70 -1.27
N ILE A 8 -20.62 0.64 -0.02
CA ILE A 8 -19.40 1.37 0.39
C ILE A 8 -18.18 0.83 -0.36
N VAL A 9 -17.98 -0.50 -0.38
CA VAL A 9 -16.86 -1.12 -1.09
C VAL A 9 -16.89 -0.76 -2.57
N SER A 10 -18.07 -0.79 -3.21
CA SER A 10 -18.23 -0.38 -4.61
C SER A 10 -17.87 1.09 -4.85
N ALA A 11 -18.24 1.98 -3.94
CA ALA A 11 -17.90 3.40 -4.02
C ALA A 11 -16.38 3.64 -3.86
N LEU A 12 -15.74 2.95 -2.92
CA LEU A 12 -14.29 3.00 -2.69
C LEU A 12 -13.52 2.49 -3.91
N ILE A 13 -13.93 1.35 -4.49
CA ILE A 13 -13.34 0.80 -5.72
C ILE A 13 -13.49 1.79 -6.88
N SER A 14 -14.66 2.40 -7.02
CA SER A 14 -14.91 3.41 -8.06
C SER A 14 -13.98 4.62 -7.91
N ALA A 15 -13.82 5.14 -6.70
CA ALA A 15 -12.91 6.25 -6.41
C ALA A 15 -11.45 5.88 -6.70
N LEU A 16 -11.04 4.67 -6.29
CA LEU A 16 -9.72 4.10 -6.52
C LEU A 16 -9.40 3.98 -8.01
N LEU A 17 -10.30 3.39 -8.80
CA LEU A 17 -10.11 3.20 -10.23
C LEU A 17 -10.14 4.52 -11.01
N ALA A 18 -11.00 5.48 -10.62
CA ALA A 18 -11.15 6.74 -11.33
C ALA A 18 -10.02 7.73 -11.03
N SER A 19 -9.59 7.82 -9.76
CA SER A 19 -8.72 8.92 -9.31
C SER A 19 -7.28 8.47 -9.06
N PHE A 20 -7.09 7.29 -8.48
CA PHE A 20 -5.78 6.90 -7.96
C PHE A 20 -5.05 5.88 -8.84
N ALA A 21 -5.75 4.94 -9.47
CA ALA A 21 -5.16 3.99 -10.40
C ALA A 21 -4.40 4.67 -11.56
N PRO A 22 -4.89 5.77 -12.17
CA PRO A 22 -4.13 6.51 -13.18
C PRO A 22 -2.85 7.15 -12.61
N ALA A 23 -2.93 7.73 -11.41
CA ALA A 23 -1.79 8.34 -10.74
C ALA A 23 -0.70 7.31 -10.42
N LEU A 24 -1.07 6.14 -9.88
CA LEU A 24 -0.13 5.04 -9.61
C LEU A 24 0.59 4.57 -10.88
N ARG A 25 -0.14 4.41 -11.99
CA ARG A 25 0.42 3.99 -13.28
C ARG A 25 1.36 5.04 -13.87
N ALA A 26 0.99 6.31 -13.82
CA ALA A 26 1.85 7.41 -14.27
C ALA A 26 3.14 7.46 -13.45
N ALA A 27 3.01 7.32 -12.13
CA ALA A 27 4.12 7.27 -11.19
C ALA A 27 5.05 6.07 -11.47
N ASP A 28 4.51 4.90 -11.81
CA ASP A 28 5.29 3.70 -12.11
C ASP A 28 6.01 3.76 -13.46
N ALA A 29 5.37 4.34 -14.47
CA ALA A 29 5.95 4.49 -15.81
C ALA A 29 7.27 5.28 -15.84
N VAL A 30 7.46 6.20 -14.88
CA VAL A 30 8.67 7.03 -14.77
C VAL A 30 9.61 6.57 -13.65
N CYS A 31 9.31 5.45 -12.98
CA CYS A 31 10.09 4.99 -11.84
C CYS A 31 11.38 4.27 -12.28
N SER A 32 12.52 4.95 -12.23
CA SER A 32 13.83 4.35 -12.56
C SER A 32 14.34 3.35 -11.52
N ARG A 33 13.80 3.38 -10.29
CA ARG A 33 14.26 2.54 -9.16
C ARG A 33 14.02 1.05 -9.36
N VAL A 34 13.14 0.68 -10.29
CA VAL A 34 12.75 -0.71 -10.58
C VAL A 34 13.96 -1.57 -11.01
N ALA A 35 14.90 -1.00 -11.75
CA ALA A 35 16.09 -1.72 -12.24
C ALA A 35 17.00 -2.23 -11.12
N GLY A 36 17.04 -1.52 -9.97
CA GLY A 36 17.83 -1.90 -8.80
C GLY A 36 17.01 -2.50 -7.66
N ASN A 37 15.70 -2.65 -7.83
CA ASN A 37 14.80 -3.11 -6.77
C ASN A 37 13.79 -4.14 -7.32
N PRO A 38 14.17 -5.43 -7.37
CA PRO A 38 13.30 -6.51 -7.83
C PRO A 38 11.99 -6.61 -7.03
N GLY A 39 12.01 -6.28 -5.73
CA GLY A 39 10.82 -6.27 -4.89
C GLY A 39 9.79 -5.24 -5.34
N LEU A 40 10.24 -4.04 -5.72
CA LEU A 40 9.39 -3.01 -6.30
C LEU A 40 8.77 -3.45 -7.64
N PHE A 41 9.55 -4.11 -8.50
CA PHE A 41 9.02 -4.64 -9.77
C PHE A 41 7.89 -5.64 -9.55
N VAL A 42 8.08 -6.58 -8.63
CA VAL A 42 7.07 -7.59 -8.29
C VAL A 42 5.82 -6.91 -7.71
N ALA A 43 6.00 -5.97 -6.78
CA ALA A 43 4.90 -5.23 -6.18
C ALA A 43 4.08 -4.44 -7.23
N GLN A 44 4.74 -3.72 -8.14
CA GLN A 44 4.07 -2.98 -9.21
C GLN A 44 3.27 -3.89 -10.14
N ARG A 45 3.81 -5.07 -10.47
CA ARG A 45 3.10 -6.07 -11.27
C ARG A 45 1.86 -6.60 -10.57
N GLU A 46 1.97 -6.91 -9.29
CA GLU A 46 0.85 -7.40 -8.48
C GLU A 46 -0.29 -6.37 -8.40
N ILE A 47 0.05 -5.10 -8.13
CA ILE A 47 -0.91 -3.99 -8.10
C ILE A 47 -1.54 -3.78 -9.48
N ALA A 48 -0.74 -3.82 -10.55
CA ALA A 48 -1.25 -3.64 -11.91
C ALA A 48 -2.24 -4.75 -12.32
N ALA A 49 -1.95 -6.00 -11.96
CA ALA A 49 -2.85 -7.13 -12.18
C ALA A 49 -4.16 -6.96 -11.40
N TRP A 50 -4.07 -6.66 -10.10
CA TRP A 50 -5.26 -6.43 -9.27
C TRP A 50 -6.14 -5.27 -9.76
N LEU A 51 -5.54 -4.14 -10.14
CA LEU A 51 -6.27 -3.01 -10.74
C LEU A 51 -6.92 -3.36 -12.08
N HIS A 52 -6.33 -4.31 -12.83
CA HIS A 52 -6.92 -4.81 -14.05
C HIS A 52 -8.14 -5.70 -13.75
N ASP A 53 -8.02 -6.62 -12.80
CA ASP A 53 -9.09 -7.52 -12.37
C ASP A 53 -10.32 -6.73 -11.87
N LEU A 54 -10.09 -5.72 -11.02
CA LEU A 54 -11.14 -4.79 -10.57
C LEU A 54 -11.84 -4.06 -11.71
N ARG A 55 -11.10 -3.63 -12.74
CA ARG A 55 -11.67 -2.93 -13.90
C ARG A 55 -12.54 -3.84 -14.77
N LEU A 56 -12.30 -5.15 -14.77
CA LEU A 56 -13.11 -6.13 -15.48
C LEU A 56 -14.37 -6.53 -14.71
N CYS A 57 -14.68 -5.86 -13.59
CA CYS A 57 -15.77 -6.20 -12.67
C CYS A 57 -15.67 -7.61 -12.08
N ASP A 58 -14.48 -8.22 -12.09
CA ASP A 58 -14.22 -9.47 -11.38
C ASP A 58 -13.91 -9.20 -9.90
N HIS A 59 -14.89 -8.60 -9.22
CA HIS A 59 -14.76 -8.25 -7.80
C HIS A 59 -14.68 -9.49 -6.91
N GLY A 60 -15.28 -10.61 -7.34
CA GLY A 60 -15.30 -11.86 -6.59
C GLY A 60 -13.89 -12.38 -6.33
N GLY A 61 -13.07 -12.49 -7.38
CA GLY A 61 -11.67 -12.89 -7.25
C GLY A 61 -10.75 -11.79 -6.71
N ALA A 62 -10.96 -10.54 -7.13
CA ALA A 62 -10.08 -9.42 -6.76
C ALA A 62 -10.18 -9.01 -5.29
N LEU A 63 -11.29 -9.34 -4.61
CA LEU A 63 -11.55 -9.03 -3.20
C LEU A 63 -11.46 -10.25 -2.29
N GLU A 64 -10.99 -11.39 -2.78
CA GLU A 64 -10.74 -12.54 -1.91
C GLU A 64 -9.68 -12.22 -0.85
N PRO A 65 -9.77 -12.81 0.36
CA PRO A 65 -8.86 -12.51 1.47
C PRO A 65 -7.38 -12.54 1.11
N ASN A 66 -6.93 -13.62 0.46
CA ASN A 66 -5.53 -13.80 0.08
C ASN A 66 -5.07 -12.75 -0.94
N ARG A 67 -5.96 -12.32 -1.83
CA ARG A 67 -5.67 -11.32 -2.86
C ARG A 67 -5.55 -9.93 -2.24
N LEU A 68 -6.46 -9.57 -1.32
CA LEU A 68 -6.39 -8.31 -0.58
C LEU A 68 -5.12 -8.24 0.28
N GLU A 69 -4.75 -9.32 0.97
CA GLU A 69 -3.51 -9.35 1.74
C GLU A 69 -2.28 -9.14 0.85
N ALA A 70 -2.20 -9.84 -0.28
CA ALA A 70 -1.09 -9.72 -1.22
C ALA A 70 -0.97 -8.28 -1.78
N VAL A 71 -2.10 -7.67 -2.14
CA VAL A 71 -2.14 -6.30 -2.67
C VAL A 71 -1.75 -5.27 -1.60
N LEU A 72 -2.23 -5.40 -0.37
CA LEU A 72 -1.83 -4.52 0.74
C LEU A 72 -0.33 -4.58 0.97
N ARG A 73 0.26 -5.78 0.98
CA ARG A 73 1.72 -5.97 1.09
C ARG A 73 2.45 -5.35 -0.09
N ALA A 74 1.96 -5.54 -1.31
CA ALA A 74 2.55 -4.94 -2.51
C ALA A 74 2.49 -3.40 -2.49
N LEU A 75 1.36 -2.81 -2.08
CA LEU A 75 1.20 -1.37 -1.94
C LEU A 75 2.18 -0.80 -0.92
N LEU A 76 2.36 -1.45 0.22
CA LEU A 76 3.33 -1.05 1.23
C LEU A 76 4.77 -1.10 0.70
N VAL A 77 5.16 -2.22 0.05
CA VAL A 77 6.49 -2.35 -0.56
C VAL A 77 6.72 -1.26 -1.60
N ARG A 78 5.72 -0.98 -2.44
CA ARG A 78 5.78 0.08 -3.46
C ARG A 78 5.96 1.45 -2.82
N ALA A 79 5.14 1.79 -1.82
CA ALA A 79 5.20 3.06 -1.11
C ALA A 79 6.59 3.28 -0.46
N ILE A 80 7.07 2.31 0.31
CA ILE A 80 8.38 2.39 0.99
C ILE A 80 9.52 2.49 -0.04
N SER A 81 9.49 1.68 -1.11
CA SER A 81 10.54 1.66 -2.14
C SER A 81 10.65 2.96 -2.94
N ARG A 82 9.52 3.66 -3.10
CA ARG A 82 9.44 4.96 -3.78
C ARG A 82 9.68 6.13 -2.84
N GLY A 83 9.39 5.96 -1.55
CA GLY A 83 9.61 6.95 -0.52
C GLY A 83 11.08 7.24 -0.23
N SER A 84 11.28 8.09 0.78
CA SER A 84 12.59 8.43 1.33
C SER A 84 12.52 8.55 2.84
N VAL A 85 13.61 8.21 3.52
CA VAL A 85 13.73 8.42 4.97
C VAL A 85 14.58 9.65 5.22
N GLU A 86 14.07 10.59 6.00
CA GLU A 86 14.81 11.75 6.48
C GLU A 86 15.19 11.56 7.95
N ILE A 87 16.48 11.65 8.25
CA ILE A 87 17.00 11.50 9.61
C ILE A 87 17.10 12.89 10.25
N GLY A 88 16.32 13.12 11.30
CA GLY A 88 16.20 14.43 11.95
C GLY A 88 15.14 15.36 11.35
N GLY A 89 14.20 14.82 10.56
CA GLY A 89 13.28 15.61 9.73
C GLY A 89 12.10 16.27 10.46
N HIS A 90 11.73 15.85 11.68
CA HIS A 90 10.59 16.45 12.39
C HIS A 90 11.01 17.18 13.67
N PRO A 91 10.77 18.51 13.78
CA PRO A 91 11.15 19.29 14.96
C PRO A 91 10.49 18.80 16.26
N ASP A 92 9.31 18.16 16.16
CA ASP A 92 8.56 17.68 17.34
C ASP A 92 8.86 16.23 17.75
N HIS A 93 9.56 15.45 16.92
CA HIS A 93 9.71 14.00 17.16
C HIS A 93 11.17 13.52 17.23
N GLY A 94 12.14 14.32 16.77
CA GLY A 94 13.58 14.03 16.89
C GLY A 94 14.08 12.73 16.21
N GLY A 95 13.18 11.95 15.60
CA GLY A 95 13.44 10.66 14.99
C GLY A 95 13.40 10.68 13.45
N PRO A 96 13.69 9.54 12.81
CA PRO A 96 13.56 9.40 11.37
C PRO A 96 12.10 9.51 10.92
N VAL A 97 11.88 10.10 9.75
CA VAL A 97 10.57 10.28 9.12
C VAL A 97 10.55 9.57 7.77
N LEU A 98 9.48 8.82 7.48
CA LEU A 98 9.25 8.24 6.16
C LEU A 98 8.37 9.18 5.34
N LEU A 99 8.94 9.74 4.28
CA LEU A 99 8.22 10.56 3.30
C LEU A 99 7.67 9.67 2.19
N LEU A 100 6.36 9.75 1.99
CA LEU A 100 5.62 9.01 0.97
C LEU A 100 4.88 9.97 0.05
N ALA A 101 4.68 9.56 -1.20
CA ALA A 101 3.81 10.28 -2.10
C ALA A 101 2.35 10.17 -1.62
N ALA A 102 1.57 11.25 -1.75
CA ALA A 102 0.21 11.30 -1.23
C ALA A 102 -0.70 10.24 -1.87
N GLU A 103 -0.51 9.95 -3.15
CA GLU A 103 -1.22 8.91 -3.89
C GLU A 103 -0.92 7.50 -3.37
N ASP A 104 0.31 7.25 -2.91
CA ASP A 104 0.73 5.95 -2.39
C ASP A 104 0.05 5.67 -1.05
N LEU A 105 0.00 6.69 -0.19
CA LEU A 105 -0.70 6.62 1.09
C LEU A 105 -2.22 6.51 0.90
N ALA A 106 -2.80 7.31 0.01
CA ALA A 106 -4.25 7.31 -0.23
C ALA A 106 -4.75 5.95 -0.72
N VAL A 107 -4.04 5.31 -1.66
CA VAL A 107 -4.44 3.97 -2.13
C VAL A 107 -4.28 2.93 -1.04
N LEU A 108 -3.19 2.97 -0.29
CA LEU A 108 -2.98 2.03 0.82
C LEU A 108 -4.12 2.10 1.84
N GLU A 109 -4.52 3.31 2.24
CA GLU A 109 -5.61 3.51 3.21
C GLU A 109 -6.97 3.12 2.65
N ILE A 110 -7.26 3.39 1.36
CA ILE A 110 -8.51 2.95 0.73
C ILE A 110 -8.59 1.42 0.69
N VAL A 111 -7.51 0.73 0.31
CA VAL A 111 -7.51 -0.75 0.26
C VAL A 111 -7.57 -1.35 1.65
N ARG A 112 -6.92 -0.72 2.64
CA ARG A 112 -7.04 -1.11 4.04
C ARG A 112 -8.47 -0.98 4.54
N GLU A 113 -9.15 0.12 4.23
CA GLU A 113 -10.56 0.33 4.59
C GLU A 113 -11.48 -0.73 3.95
N ILE A 114 -11.25 -1.07 2.67
CA ILE A 114 -11.96 -2.18 2.02
C ILE A 114 -11.73 -3.49 2.79
N ALA A 115 -10.49 -3.78 3.20
CA ALA A 115 -10.16 -4.98 3.96
C ALA A 115 -10.86 -4.99 5.34
N VAL A 116 -10.94 -3.87 6.05
CA VAL A 116 -11.68 -3.75 7.32
C VAL A 116 -13.15 -4.12 7.15
N ILE A 117 -13.82 -3.55 6.15
CA ILE A 117 -15.25 -3.80 5.89
C ILE A 117 -15.49 -5.28 5.54
N LEU A 118 -14.57 -5.88 4.77
CA LEU A 118 -14.67 -7.29 4.36
C LEU A 118 -14.26 -8.27 5.46
N ASP A 119 -13.34 -7.88 6.35
CA ASP A 119 -12.96 -8.67 7.53
C ASP A 119 -14.18 -8.90 8.43
N ASP A 120 -14.94 -7.84 8.73
CA ASP A 120 -16.17 -7.93 9.51
C ASP A 120 -17.23 -8.83 8.84
N THR A 121 -17.28 -8.80 7.51
CA THR A 121 -18.27 -9.57 6.72
C THR A 121 -17.89 -11.06 6.62
N ASN A 122 -16.61 -11.35 6.48
CA ASN A 122 -16.10 -12.70 6.19
C ASN A 122 -15.53 -13.43 7.42
N GLY A 123 -15.42 -12.75 8.57
CA GLY A 123 -14.79 -13.29 9.78
C GLY A 123 -13.27 -13.47 9.63
N THR A 124 -12.62 -12.57 8.88
CA THR A 124 -11.16 -12.57 8.67
C THR A 124 -10.48 -11.46 9.49
N ALA A 125 -9.15 -11.38 9.44
CA ALA A 125 -8.36 -10.39 10.18
C ALA A 125 -7.20 -9.83 9.33
N ILE A 126 -7.47 -9.57 8.05
CA ILE A 126 -6.49 -9.11 7.06
C ILE A 126 -5.96 -7.73 7.44
N ALA A 127 -6.82 -6.78 7.77
CA ALA A 127 -6.44 -5.41 8.09
C ALA A 127 -5.54 -5.35 9.33
N ALA A 128 -5.91 -6.06 10.39
CA ALA A 128 -5.11 -6.14 11.61
C ALA A 128 -3.75 -6.82 11.38
N THR A 129 -3.73 -7.91 10.59
CA THR A 129 -2.49 -8.61 10.21
C THR A 129 -1.58 -7.71 9.37
N PHE A 130 -2.17 -6.96 8.43
CA PHE A 130 -1.45 -5.99 7.61
C PHE A 130 -0.89 -4.85 8.46
N ASP A 131 -1.66 -4.29 9.40
CA ASP A 131 -1.23 -3.19 10.26
C ASP A 131 0.00 -3.58 11.10
N ALA A 132 -0.03 -4.75 11.74
CA ALA A 132 1.12 -5.29 12.48
C ALA A 132 2.35 -5.49 11.57
N HIS A 133 2.13 -5.95 10.33
CA HIS A 133 3.19 -6.08 9.34
C HIS A 133 3.76 -4.72 8.91
N ARG A 134 2.89 -3.72 8.70
CA ARG A 134 3.26 -2.35 8.34
C ARG A 134 4.15 -1.73 9.40
N GLU A 135 3.77 -1.81 10.66
CA GLU A 135 4.58 -1.34 11.80
C GLU A 135 5.96 -1.99 11.82
N THR A 136 5.99 -3.33 11.75
CA THR A 136 7.25 -4.10 11.72
C THR A 136 8.16 -3.69 10.55
N MET A 137 7.59 -3.38 9.38
CA MET A 137 8.36 -2.95 8.21
C MET A 137 8.90 -1.53 8.36
N ILE A 138 8.11 -0.60 8.90
CA ILE A 138 8.53 0.78 9.14
C ILE A 138 9.68 0.81 10.16
N ASP A 139 9.57 0.06 11.26
CA ASP A 139 10.62 -0.05 12.27
C ASP A 139 11.95 -0.54 11.68
N LYS A 140 11.89 -1.55 10.80
CA LYS A 140 13.07 -2.07 10.09
C LYS A 140 13.69 -1.00 9.19
N VAL A 141 12.88 -0.28 8.43
CA VAL A 141 13.34 0.79 7.54
C VAL A 141 14.05 1.89 8.34
N PHE A 142 13.49 2.32 9.46
CA PHE A 142 14.10 3.31 10.34
C PHE A 142 15.39 2.83 11.00
N ALA A 143 15.45 1.57 11.45
CA ALA A 143 16.66 0.97 11.98
C ALA A 143 17.78 0.92 10.93
N MET A 144 17.45 0.53 9.69
CA MET A 144 18.39 0.50 8.57
C MET A 144 18.90 1.89 8.21
N ALA A 145 18.00 2.89 8.12
CA ALA A 145 18.39 4.27 7.83
C ALA A 145 19.33 4.83 8.92
N SER A 146 19.00 4.60 10.18
CA SER A 146 19.82 5.04 11.31
C SER A 146 21.20 4.37 11.33
N ALA A 147 21.28 3.08 10.95
CA ALA A 147 22.56 2.37 10.83
C ALA A 147 23.41 2.92 9.67
N ALA A 148 22.79 3.23 8.53
CA ALA A 148 23.46 3.82 7.38
C ALA A 148 24.03 5.22 7.68
N ASP A 149 23.28 6.09 8.37
CA ASP A 149 23.76 7.42 8.78
C ASP A 149 24.92 7.33 9.77
N ARG A 150 24.87 6.42 10.76
CA ARG A 150 26.00 6.20 11.67
C ARG A 150 27.27 5.74 10.96
N ALA A 151 27.15 4.97 9.88
CA ALA A 151 28.31 4.48 9.14
C ALA A 151 28.95 5.54 8.22
N GLN A 152 28.23 6.62 7.93
CA GLN A 152 28.71 7.74 7.11
C GLN A 152 29.39 8.85 7.93
N ARG A 153 29.33 8.78 9.26
CA ARG A 153 29.95 9.71 10.22
C ARG A 153 31.24 9.12 10.79
#